data_AF-A0A926UBD8-F1
#
_entry.id   AF-A0A926UBD8-F1
#
_cell.length_a   1.000
_cell.length_b   1.000
_cell.length_c   1.000
_cell.angle_alpha   90.00
_cell.angle_beta   90.00
_cell.angle_gamma   90.00
#
_symmetry.space_group_name_H-M   'P 1'
#
loop_
_entity.id
_entity.type
_entity.pdbx_description
1 polymer ?
#
loop_
_entity_poly.entity_id
_entity_poly.type
_entity_poly.pdbx_seq_one_letter_code
_entity_poly.pdbx_strand_id
1 'polypeptide(L)' 'MMTVANATSQPRPAIAQLVARILETGQITRSEQHLLLSDLIPLLVCNLAEQQLIAQVLEVLQAGRLSVID' A
#
# COMPACT_ATOMS: atom_id res chain seq x y z
N MET A 1 -27.23 -3.84 16.08
CA MET A 1 -26.44 -4.17 14.88
C MET A 1 -25.24 -3.25 14.83
N MET A 2 -24.09 -3.79 14.43
CA MET A 2 -22.74 -3.32 14.75
C MET A 2 -22.39 -1.93 14.19
N THR A 3 -22.08 -0.99 15.08
CA THR A 3 -21.10 0.10 14.90
C THR A 3 -19.73 -0.55 14.66
N VAL A 4 -18.82 -0.16 13.77
CA VAL A 4 -18.37 1.14 13.24
C VAL A 4 -17.53 0.84 11.99
N ALA A 5 -17.80 1.48 10.85
CA ALA A 5 -16.81 1.64 9.79
C ALA A 5 -16.50 3.13 9.70
N ASN A 6 -15.63 3.59 10.59
CA ASN A 6 -15.04 4.92 10.56
C ASN A 6 -14.17 5.01 9.31
N ALA A 7 -14.80 5.35 8.18
CA ALA A 7 -14.14 5.70 6.93
C ALA A 7 -13.45 7.06 7.11
N THR A 8 -12.37 7.12 7.88
CA THR A 8 -11.41 8.21 7.73
C THR A 8 -10.80 8.04 6.35
N SER A 9 -11.21 8.88 5.40
CA SER A 9 -10.79 8.93 3.99
C SER A 9 -9.29 9.20 3.77
N GLN A 10 -8.48 9.10 4.82
CA GLN A 10 -7.04 9.35 4.78
C GLN A 10 -6.31 8.02 4.89
N PRO A 11 -5.31 7.78 4.03
CA PRO A 11 -4.52 6.57 4.10
C PRO A 11 -3.74 6.53 5.41
N ARG A 12 -3.55 5.33 5.95
CA ARG A 12 -2.66 5.15 7.11
C ARG A 12 -1.30 5.79 6.80
N PRO A 13 -0.76 6.63 7.69
CA PRO A 13 0.46 7.39 7.42
C PRO A 13 1.66 6.50 7.13
N ALA A 14 1.69 5.27 7.68
CA ALA A 14 2.69 4.27 7.38
C ALA A 14 2.63 3.79 5.92
N ILE A 15 1.43 3.54 5.37
CA ILE A 15 1.25 3.15 3.96
C ILE A 15 1.63 4.31 3.05
N ALA A 16 1.15 5.52 3.35
CA ALA A 16 1.45 6.69 2.52
C ALA A 16 2.96 6.96 2.42
N GLN A 17 3.70 6.84 3.53
CA GLN A 17 5.15 7.00 3.54
C GLN A 17 5.86 5.87 2.79
N LEU A 18 5.41 4.63 2.96
CA LEU A 18 5.99 3.48 2.28
C LEU A 18 5.78 3.55 0.76
N VAL A 19 4.58 3.91 0.32
CA VAL A 19 4.27 4.14 -1.11
C VAL A 19 5.10 5.30 -1.66
N ALA A 20 5.19 6.43 -0.95
CA ALA A 20 6.01 7.56 -1.39
C ALA A 20 7.48 7.16 -1.56
N ARG A 21 8.04 6.40 -0.62
CA ARG A 21 9.42 5.89 -0.71
C ARG A 21 9.59 4.96 -1.90
N ILE A 22 8.67 4.04 -2.14
CA ILE A 22 8.74 3.09 -3.26
C ILE A 22 8.69 3.84 -4.61
N LEU A 23 7.81 4.84 -4.72
CA LEU A 23 7.70 5.66 -5.94
C LEU A 23 8.94 6.52 -6.16
N GLU A 24 9.57 7.03 -5.09
CA GLU A 24 10.79 7.83 -5.18
C GLU A 24 12.02 6.98 -5.55
N THR A 25 12.17 5.82 -4.91
CA THR A 25 13.37 4.98 -5.04
C THR A 25 13.26 3.93 -6.15
N GLY A 26 12.04 3.64 -6.62
CA GLY A 26 11.75 2.50 -7.50
C GLY A 26 12.08 1.15 -6.85
N GLN A 27 12.19 1.11 -5.53
CA GLN A 27 12.75 0.00 -4.79
C GLN A 27 11.83 -0.41 -3.65
N ILE A 28 11.68 -1.72 -3.44
CA ILE A 28 10.91 -2.29 -2.33
C ILE A 28 11.67 -3.47 -1.74
N THR A 29 11.70 -3.60 -0.42
CA THR A 29 12.27 -4.80 0.20
C THR A 29 11.28 -5.96 0.22
N ARG A 30 11.77 -7.21 0.34
CA ARG A 30 10.88 -8.36 0.53
C ARG A 30 10.04 -8.21 1.79
N SER A 31 10.63 -7.65 2.85
CA SER A 31 9.94 -7.36 4.10
C SER A 31 8.82 -6.33 3.91
N GLU A 32 9.07 -5.25 3.16
CA GLU A 32 8.05 -4.23 2.84
C GLU A 32 6.95 -4.76 1.93
N GLN A 33 7.30 -5.62 0.96
CA GLN A 33 6.33 -6.31 0.12
C GLN A 33 5.43 -7.23 0.96
N HIS A 34 6.01 -7.98 1.90
CA HIS A 34 5.26 -8.85 2.79
C HIS A 34 4.37 -8.05 3.76
N LEU A 35 4.86 -6.91 4.25
CA LEU A 35 4.09 -5.96 5.05
C LEU A 35 2.91 -5.39 4.26
N LEU A 36 3.13 -4.91 3.04
CA LEU A 36 2.08 -4.47 2.13
C LEU A 36 1.05 -5.58 1.95
N LEU A 37 1.46 -6.78 1.57
CA LEU A 37 0.54 -7.91 1.35
C LEU A 37 -0.20 -8.32 2.62
N SER A 38 0.47 -8.36 3.77
CA SER A 38 -0.16 -8.71 5.05
C SER A 38 -1.14 -7.66 5.52
N ASP A 39 -0.84 -6.39 5.27
CA ASP A 39 -1.65 -5.23 5.65
C ASP A 39 -2.76 -4.92 4.62
N LEU A 40 -2.66 -5.54 3.44
CA LEU A 40 -3.67 -5.61 2.36
C LEU A 40 -4.69 -6.73 2.55
N ILE A 41 -4.35 -7.79 3.29
CA ILE A 41 -5.26 -8.92 3.56
C ILE A 41 -6.57 -8.50 4.26
N PRO A 42 -6.64 -7.45 5.09
CA PRO A 42 -7.90 -6.80 5.45
C PRO A 42 -8.38 -5.88 4.30
N LEU A 43 -8.55 -6.42 3.08
CA LEU A 43 -9.19 -5.74 1.94
C LEU A 43 -10.63 -5.28 2.25
N LEU A 44 -11.23 -5.83 3.31
CA LEU A 44 -12.50 -5.38 3.90
C LEU A 44 -12.41 -4.04 4.66
N VAL A 45 -11.20 -3.54 4.96
CA VAL A 45 -10.97 -2.37 5.83
C VAL A 45 -10.21 -1.24 5.10
N CYS A 46 -9.57 -1.51 3.96
CA CYS A 46 -8.89 -0.48 3.17
C CYS A 46 -9.87 0.56 2.63
N ASN A 47 -9.60 1.84 2.93
CA ASN A 47 -10.37 2.95 2.37
C ASN A 47 -9.98 3.21 0.89
N LEU A 48 -10.79 4.02 0.18
CA LEU A 48 -10.57 4.29 -1.24
C LEU A 48 -9.19 4.91 -1.54
N ALA A 49 -8.68 5.77 -0.65
CA ALA A 49 -7.39 6.42 -0.82
C ALA A 49 -6.22 5.42 -0.70
N GLU A 50 -6.31 4.47 0.22
CA GLU A 50 -5.35 3.38 0.34
C GLU A 50 -5.38 2.51 -0.91
N GLN A 51 -6.57 2.13 -1.39
CA GLN A 51 -6.71 1.34 -2.61
C GLN A 51 -6.06 2.02 -3.82
N GLN A 52 -6.19 3.35 -3.95
CA GLN A 52 -5.53 4.10 -5.02
C GLN A 52 -4.01 4.10 -4.91
N LEU A 53 -3.47 4.29 -3.70
CA LEU A 53 -2.02 4.24 -3.47
C LEU A 53 -1.44 2.86 -3.79
N ILE A 54 -2.15 1.81 -3.38
CA ILE A 54 -1.78 0.42 -3.64
C ILE A 54 -1.83 0.13 -5.14
N ALA A 55 -2.89 0.54 -5.82
CA ALA A 55 -3.02 0.39 -7.27
C ALA A 55 -1.85 1.05 -8.01
N GLN A 56 -1.41 2.22 -7.54
CA GLN A 56 -0.26 2.92 -8.11
C GLN A 56 1.06 2.15 -7.91
N VAL A 57 1.30 1.57 -6.73
CA VAL A 57 2.45 0.70 -6.50
C VAL A 57 2.40 -0.56 -7.37
N LEU A 58 1.22 -1.19 -7.50
CA LEU A 58 1.04 -2.37 -8.33
C LEU A 58 1.26 -2.06 -9.82
N GLU A 59 0.86 -0.89 -10.29
CA GLU A 59 1.12 -0.45 -11.66
C GLU A 59 2.62 -0.28 -11.92
N VAL A 60 3.35 0.34 -10.99
CA VAL A 60 4.82 0.49 -11.08
C VAL A 60 5.53 -0.87 -11.01
N LEU A 61 4.98 -1.81 -10.21
CA LEU A 61 5.45 -3.19 -10.13
C LEU A 61 5.22 -3.95 -11.43
N GLN A 62 4.02 -3.87 -12.01
CA GLN A 62 3.68 -4.48 -13.31
C GLN A 62 4.47 -3.87 -14.46
N ALA A 63 4.78 -2.57 -14.40
CA ALA A 63 5.61 -1.89 -15.36
C ALA A 63 7.10 -2.31 -15.29
N GLY A 64 7.48 -3.18 -14.33
CA GLY A 64 8.86 -3.62 -14.14
C GLY A 64 9.79 -2.50 -13.67
N ARG A 65 9.25 -1.38 -13.19
CA ARG A 65 10.02 -0.23 -12.69
C ARG A 65 10.36 -0.35 -11.20
N LEU A 66 9.89 -1.43 -10.58
CA LEU A 66 10.01 -1.70 -9.18
C LEU A 66 11.01 -2.84 -8.99
N SER A 67 12.17 -2.52 -8.45
CA SER A 67 13.21 -3.50 -8.14
C SER A 67 13.03 -3.96 -6.71
N VAL A 68 12.85 -5.27 -6.53
CA VAL A 68 12.88 -5.84 -5.18
C VAL A 68 14.33 -5.86 -4.72
N ILE A 69 14.65 -5.07 -3.70
CA ILE A 69 15.98 -5.00 -3.10
C ILE A 69 15.97 -5.71 -1.76
N ASP A 70 16.81 -6.72 -1.60
CA ASP A 70 17.01 -7.41 -0.33
C ASP A 70 18.42 -8.02 -0.32
#